data_AF-C0C318-F1
#
_entry.id   AF-C0C318-F1
#
_cell.length_a   1.000
_cell.length_b   1.000
_cell.length_c   1.000
_cell.angle_alpha   90.00
_cell.angle_beta   90.00
_cell.angle_gamma   90.00
#
_symmetry.space_group_name_H-M   'P 1'
#
loop_
_entity.id
_entity.type
_entity.pdbx_description
1 polymer ?
#
loop_
_entity_poly.entity_id
_entity_poly.type
_entity_poly.pdbx_seq_one_letter_code
_entity_poly.pdbx_strand_id
1 'polypeptide(L)'
;MEKKSFLEYLAQEAGCDCLSDLRLRQEQWSSRIIEILENVDTEEYVFSDWKEATSYLTDTDLSILDGIKTKKEAKEYIIDWMNSKKH
;
A
#
# COMPACT_ATOMS: atom_id res chain seq x y z
N MET A 1 6.35 -2.91 -22.72
CA MET A 1 6.53 -3.42 -21.35
C MET A 1 5.41 -2.78 -20.55
N GLU A 2 4.43 -3.56 -20.10
CA GLU A 2 3.33 -3.01 -19.30
C GLU A 2 3.87 -2.58 -17.94
N LYS A 3 3.49 -1.38 -17.51
CA LYS A 3 3.85 -0.89 -16.17
C LYS A 3 2.99 -1.65 -15.18
N LYS A 4 3.64 -2.35 -14.23
CA LYS A 4 2.95 -3.05 -13.15
C LYS A 4 2.14 -2.05 -12.33
N SER A 5 0.96 -2.46 -11.89
CA SER A 5 0.18 -1.69 -10.92
C SER A 5 0.98 -1.51 -9.62
N PHE A 6 0.64 -0.49 -8.85
CA PHE A 6 1.34 -0.25 -7.58
C PHE A 6 1.18 -1.42 -6.60
N LEU A 7 0.02 -2.08 -6.58
CA LEU A 7 -0.21 -3.29 -5.78
C LEU A 7 0.66 -4.47 -6.24
N GLU A 8 0.80 -4.70 -7.54
CA GLU A 8 1.68 -5.75 -8.06
C GLU A 8 3.15 -5.49 -7.74
N TYR A 9 3.57 -4.23 -7.80
CA TYR A 9 4.89 -3.81 -7.35
C TYR A 9 5.10 -4.12 -5.87
N LEU A 10 4.18 -3.71 -5.00
CA LEU A 10 4.27 -3.98 -3.56
C LEU A 10 4.33 -5.48 -3.25
N ALA A 11 3.50 -6.28 -3.92
CA ALA A 11 3.48 -7.74 -3.74
C ALA A 11 4.82 -8.36 -4.14
N GLN A 12 5.36 -7.95 -5.29
CA GLN A 12 6.64 -8.46 -5.77
C GLN A 12 7.79 -8.08 -4.85
N GLU A 13 7.91 -6.79 -4.49
CA GLU A 13 9.03 -6.30 -3.69
C GLU A 13 8.96 -6.83 -2.25
N ALA A 14 7.77 -7.04 -1.71
CA ALA A 14 7.60 -7.67 -0.39
C ALA A 14 7.92 -9.17 -0.40
N GLY A 15 8.00 -9.80 -1.58
CA GLY A 15 8.20 -11.23 -1.75
C GLY A 15 6.95 -12.06 -1.50
N CYS A 16 5.76 -11.49 -1.74
CA CYS A 16 4.49 -12.21 -1.67
C CYS A 16 4.39 -13.25 -2.79
N ASP A 17 3.73 -14.38 -2.53
CA ASP A 17 3.47 -15.41 -3.55
C ASP A 17 2.37 -14.95 -4.51
N CYS A 18 1.44 -14.13 -4.02
CA CYS A 18 0.35 -13.54 -4.81
C CYS A 18 -0.11 -12.18 -4.26
N LEU A 19 -0.81 -11.40 -5.09
CA LEU A 19 -1.33 -10.08 -4.71
C LEU A 19 -2.25 -10.16 -3.48
N SER A 20 -3.06 -11.21 -3.35
CA SER A 20 -3.93 -11.40 -2.18
C SER A 20 -3.18 -11.55 -0.86
N ASP A 21 -1.91 -11.94 -0.85
CA ASP A 21 -1.12 -12.03 0.39
C ASP A 21 -0.90 -10.66 1.03
N LEU A 22 -0.89 -9.59 0.22
CA LEU A 22 -0.84 -8.20 0.72
C LEU A 22 -2.01 -7.86 1.64
N ARG A 23 -3.13 -8.59 1.57
CA ARG A 23 -4.29 -8.41 2.45
C ARG A 23 -4.46 -9.58 3.42
N LEU A 24 -4.35 -10.82 2.93
CA LEU A 24 -4.66 -12.03 3.70
C LEU A 24 -3.54 -12.47 4.65
N ARG A 25 -2.29 -12.04 4.41
CA ARG A 25 -1.11 -12.42 5.21
C ARG A 25 -0.33 -11.21 5.70
N GLN A 26 -1.01 -10.10 5.94
CA GLN A 26 -0.36 -8.83 6.30
C GLN A 26 0.57 -8.91 7.50
N GLU A 27 0.27 -9.74 8.50
CA GLU A 27 1.15 -9.93 9.65
C GLU A 27 2.55 -10.40 9.24
N GLN A 28 2.64 -11.24 8.21
CA GLN A 28 3.90 -11.78 7.68
C GLN A 28 4.70 -10.74 6.88
N TRP A 29 4.02 -9.80 6.22
CA TRP A 29 4.64 -8.92 5.21
C TRP A 29 4.65 -7.44 5.62
N SER A 30 3.91 -7.03 6.65
CA SER A 30 3.72 -5.63 7.05
C SER A 30 5.02 -4.87 7.23
N SER A 31 6.02 -5.46 7.91
CA SER A 31 7.33 -4.81 8.09
C SER A 31 8.06 -4.58 6.77
N ARG A 32 8.00 -5.52 5.82
CA ARG A 32 8.59 -5.36 4.49
C ARG A 32 7.83 -4.33 3.66
N ILE A 33 6.49 -4.37 3.71
CA ILE A 33 5.65 -3.40 2.99
C ILE A 33 5.90 -1.99 3.50
N ILE A 34 6.04 -1.79 4.82
CA ILE A 34 6.41 -0.50 5.41
C ILE A 34 7.78 -0.04 4.88
N GLU A 35 8.80 -0.90 4.92
CA GLU A 35 10.14 -0.57 4.42
C GLU A 35 10.11 -0.16 2.93
N ILE A 36 9.36 -0.88 2.10
CA ILE A 36 9.18 -0.55 0.68
C ILE A 36 8.48 0.80 0.53
N LEU A 37 7.41 1.04 1.30
CA LEU A 37 6.68 2.30 1.27
C LEU A 37 7.55 3.46 1.73
N GLU A 38 8.41 3.31 2.73
CA GLU A 38 9.33 4.34 3.19
C GLU A 38 10.31 4.77 2.09
N ASN A 39 10.79 3.81 1.29
CA ASN A 39 11.81 4.03 0.25
C ASN A 39 11.25 4.36 -1.14
N VAL A 40 9.99 4.02 -1.44
CA VAL A 40 9.41 4.32 -2.76
C VAL A 40 9.23 5.84 -2.96
N ASP A 41 9.62 6.32 -4.14
CA ASP A 41 9.35 7.69 -4.57
C ASP A 41 7.86 7.82 -4.91
N THR A 42 7.19 8.77 -4.27
CA THR A 42 5.76 9.04 -4.49
C THR A 42 5.47 9.47 -5.93
N GLU A 43 6.46 9.96 -6.68
CA GLU A 43 6.28 10.36 -8.08
C GLU A 43 6.31 9.20 -9.08
N GLU A 44 6.70 7.99 -8.68
CA GLU A 44 6.68 6.82 -9.57
C GLU A 44 5.25 6.39 -9.94
N TYR A 45 4.27 6.65 -9.08
CA TYR A 45 2.88 6.22 -9.26
C TYR A 45 1.92 7.42 -9.25
N VAL A 46 0.81 7.31 -9.98
CA VAL A 46 -0.20 8.37 -10.00
C VAL A 46 -1.05 8.30 -8.73
N PHE A 47 -1.72 9.41 -8.39
CA PHE A 47 -2.48 9.49 -7.14
C PHE A 47 -3.62 8.46 -7.05
N SER A 48 -4.21 8.04 -8.18
CA SER A 48 -5.21 6.97 -8.21
C SER A 48 -4.65 5.63 -7.75
N ASP A 49 -3.41 5.31 -8.12
CA ASP A 49 -2.74 4.05 -7.73
C ASP A 49 -2.52 4.03 -6.20
N TRP A 50 -2.13 5.17 -5.64
CA TRP A 50 -1.97 5.33 -4.19
C TRP A 50 -3.32 5.16 -3.47
N LYS A 51 -4.40 5.77 -3.96
CA LYS A 51 -5.74 5.58 -3.36
C LYS A 51 -6.23 4.14 -3.44
N GLU A 52 -6.01 3.48 -4.58
CA GLU A 52 -6.35 2.06 -4.76
C GLU A 52 -5.56 1.18 -3.79
N ALA A 53 -4.24 1.38 -3.70
CA ALA A 53 -3.40 0.63 -2.79
C ALA A 53 -3.78 0.87 -1.33
N THR A 54 -4.09 2.11 -0.94
CA THR A 54 -4.61 2.41 0.40
C THR A 54 -5.89 1.63 0.67
N SER A 55 -6.89 1.75 -0.21
CA SER A 55 -8.18 1.05 -0.04
C SER A 55 -8.00 -0.45 0.09
N TYR A 56 -7.16 -1.04 -0.77
CA TYR A 56 -6.89 -2.47 -0.80
C TYR A 56 -6.18 -2.97 0.46
N LEU A 57 -5.12 -2.27 0.90
CA LEU A 57 -4.29 -2.68 2.02
C LEU A 57 -5.00 -2.44 3.36
N THR A 58 -5.77 -1.37 3.51
CA THR A 58 -6.39 -1.04 4.79
C THR A 58 -7.83 -1.55 4.90
N ASP A 59 -8.31 -2.27 3.88
CA ASP A 59 -9.71 -2.73 3.72
C ASP A 59 -10.70 -1.58 3.98
N THR A 60 -10.35 -0.39 3.50
CA THR A 60 -11.09 0.84 3.74
C THR A 60 -11.73 1.31 2.45
N ASP A 61 -13.03 1.60 2.49
CA ASP A 61 -13.77 2.12 1.34
C ASP A 61 -13.16 3.42 0.81
N LEU A 62 -13.10 3.56 -0.52
CA LEU A 62 -12.57 4.74 -1.19
C LEU A 62 -13.27 6.05 -0.77
N SER A 63 -14.56 5.98 -0.41
CA SER A 63 -15.33 7.13 0.08
C SER A 63 -14.84 7.66 1.43
N ILE A 64 -14.30 6.77 2.29
CA ILE A 64 -13.68 7.15 3.57
C ILE A 64 -12.32 7.83 3.29
N LEU A 65 -11.64 7.43 2.21
CA LEU A 65 -10.36 7.99 1.77
C LEU A 65 -10.51 9.32 1.00
N ASP A 66 -11.71 9.90 0.92
CA ASP A 66 -11.90 11.22 0.31
C ASP A 66 -11.21 12.35 1.07
N GLY A 67 -10.87 12.13 2.35
CA GLY A 67 -10.02 13.02 3.15
C GLY A 67 -8.56 13.06 2.69
N ILE A 68 -8.07 12.02 2.00
CA ILE A 68 -6.71 11.94 1.48
C ILE A 68 -6.64 12.73 0.16
N LYS A 69 -5.78 13.73 0.09
CA LYS A 69 -5.63 14.65 -1.04
C LYS A 69 -4.29 14.54 -1.76
N THR A 70 -3.31 13.91 -1.13
CA THR A 70 -1.94 13.80 -1.65
C THR A 70 -1.40 12.38 -1.58
N LYS A 71 -0.45 12.06 -2.46
CA LYS A 71 0.25 10.76 -2.46
C LYS A 71 0.99 10.52 -1.14
N LYS A 72 1.52 11.59 -0.54
CA LYS A 72 2.19 11.55 0.76
C LYS A 72 1.24 11.17 1.89
N GLU A 73 0.06 11.78 1.95
CA GLU A 73 -0.96 11.41 2.94
C GLU A 73 -1.43 9.96 2.75
N ALA A 74 -1.55 9.47 1.51
CA ALA A 74 -1.87 8.07 1.24
C ALA A 74 -0.79 7.11 1.77
N LYS A 75 0.49 7.42 1.52
CA LYS A 75 1.64 6.69 2.05
C LYS A 75 1.66 6.66 3.57
N GLU A 76 1.55 7.82 4.21
CA GLU A 76 1.53 7.95 5.68
C GLU A 76 0.37 7.17 6.28
N TYR A 77 -0.83 7.26 5.70
CA TYR A 77 -2.00 6.52 6.16
C TYR A 77 -1.79 5.00 6.14
N ILE A 78 -1.22 4.45 5.05
CA ILE A 78 -0.96 3.00 4.97
C ILE A 78 0.03 2.58 6.06
N ILE A 79 1.12 3.33 6.24
CA ILE A 79 2.16 3.02 7.23
C ILE A 79 1.58 3.06 8.66
N ASP A 80 0.84 4.12 8.99
CA ASP A 80 0.22 4.29 10.31
C ASP A 80 -0.80 3.17 10.59
N TRP A 81 -1.64 2.85 9.59
CA TRP A 81 -2.60 1.76 9.70
C TRP A 81 -1.90 0.41 9.93
N MET A 82 -0.85 0.09 9.16
CA MET A 82 -0.11 -1.17 9.34
C MET A 82 0.59 -1.26 10.70
N ASN A 83 1.17 -0.17 11.18
CA ASN A 83 1.78 -0.11 12.51
C ASN A 83 0.72 -0.28 13.62
N SER A 84 -0.50 0.23 13.43
CA SER A 84 -1.60 0.04 14.39
C SER A 84 -2.08 -1.42 14.51
N LYS A 85 -1.82 -2.25 13.50
CA LYS A 85 -2.22 -3.67 13.44
C LYS A 85 -1.17 -4.63 13.99
N LYS A 86 0.01 -4.15 14.38
CA LYS A 86 1.08 -4.99 14.95
C LYS A 86 0.86 -5.38 16.43
N HIS A 87 -0.31 -5.09 17.01
CA HIS A 87 -0.69 -5.35 18.40
C HIS A 87 -1.98 -6.18 18.47
#